data_AF-A0A172TQG3-F1
#
_entry.id   AF-A0A172TQG3-F1
#
_cell.length_a   1.000
_cell.length_b   1.000
_cell.length_c   1.000
_cell.angle_alpha   90.00
_cell.angle_beta   90.00
_cell.angle_gamma   90.00
#
_symmetry.space_group_name_H-M   'P 1'
#
loop_
_entity.id
_entity.type
_entity.pdbx_description
1 polymer ?
#
loop_
_entity_poly.entity_id
_entity_poly.type
_entity_poly.pdbx_seq_one_letter_code
_entity_poly.pdbx_strand_id
1 'polypeptide(L)'
;MDSRETLPVNATFMKHLAEAYQAGSKVHLLVDDEGLVRAEGFIKTIITDTANSIVELEGGMKIEVRKIVAVNGLFLPEYGEC
;
A
#
# COMPACT_ATOMS: atom_id res chain seq x y z
N MET A 1 -2.50 26.19 17.76
CA MET A 1 -3.02 25.78 16.43
C MET A 1 -2.34 24.47 16.12
N ASP A 2 -2.91 23.37 16.61
CA ASP A 2 -2.38 22.02 16.43
C ASP A 2 -2.87 21.48 15.09
N SER A 3 -2.18 21.84 14.01
CA SER A 3 -2.28 21.06 12.77
C SER A 3 -1.63 19.71 13.04
N ARG A 4 -2.41 18.77 13.57
CA ARG A 4 -2.12 17.35 13.48
C ARG A 4 -2.29 16.98 12.02
N GLU A 5 -1.27 17.26 11.21
CA GLU A 5 -1.08 16.59 9.95
C GLU A 5 -0.77 15.14 10.30
N THR A 6 -1.82 14.35 10.57
CA THR A 6 -1.76 12.90 10.44
C THR A 6 -1.25 12.67 9.03
N LEU A 7 0.04 12.36 8.90
CA LEU A 7 0.59 11.78 7.70
C LEU A 7 -0.43 10.73 7.27
N PRO A 8 -1.12 10.91 6.13
CA PRO A 8 -2.16 9.99 5.74
C PRO A 8 -1.48 8.64 5.71
N VAL A 9 -2.07 7.63 6.34
CA VAL A 9 -1.45 6.30 6.50
C VAL A 9 -0.92 5.73 5.16
N ASN A 10 -1.55 6.19 4.08
CA ASN A 10 -1.14 6.03 2.68
C ASN A 10 0.32 6.46 2.37
N ALA A 11 0.87 7.47 3.05
CA ALA A 11 2.22 7.98 2.82
C ALA A 11 3.30 6.96 3.21
N THR A 12 3.10 6.23 4.31
CA THR A 12 4.04 5.20 4.77
C THR A 12 4.06 4.02 3.80
N PHE A 13 2.89 3.52 3.39
CA PHE A 13 2.82 2.45 2.41
C PHE A 13 3.31 2.87 1.03
N MET A 14 3.01 4.11 0.60
CA MET A 14 3.55 4.63 -0.64
C MET A 14 5.07 4.64 -0.67
N LYS A 15 5.72 4.98 0.45
CA LYS A 15 7.17 4.93 0.54
C LYS A 15 7.68 3.49 0.33
N HIS A 16 7.13 2.52 1.04
CA HIS A 16 7.53 1.11 0.88
C HIS A 16 7.26 0.55 -0.52
N LEU A 17 6.13 0.91 -1.13
CA LEU A 17 5.78 0.53 -2.50
C LEU A 17 6.76 1.17 -3.50
N ALA A 18 7.08 2.46 -3.35
CA ALA A 18 8.03 3.16 -4.20
C ALA A 18 9.46 2.63 -4.04
N GLU A 19 9.87 2.26 -2.83
CA GLU A 19 11.15 1.60 -2.57
C GLU A 19 11.21 0.22 -3.24
N ALA A 20 10.16 -0.59 -3.10
CA ALA A 20 10.10 -1.90 -3.74
C ALA A 20 10.05 -1.81 -5.27
N TYR A 21 9.35 -0.81 -5.81
CA TYR A 21 9.31 -0.52 -7.25
C TYR A 21 10.70 -0.14 -7.77
N GLN A 22 11.39 0.79 -7.11
CA GLN A 22 12.75 1.20 -7.48
C GLN A 22 13.77 0.06 -7.33
N ALA A 23 13.61 -0.77 -6.29
CA ALA A 23 14.46 -1.92 -6.06
C ALA A 23 14.13 -3.12 -6.98
N GLY A 24 13.08 -3.04 -7.80
CA GLY A 24 12.61 -4.18 -8.61
C GLY A 24 12.30 -5.41 -7.75
N SER A 25 11.83 -5.20 -6.52
CA SER A 25 11.60 -6.27 -5.54
C SER A 25 10.13 -6.67 -5.50
N LYS A 26 9.90 -7.96 -5.25
CA LYS A 26 8.55 -8.48 -5.06
C LYS A 26 7.94 -7.91 -3.79
N VAL A 27 6.70 -7.43 -3.87
CA VAL A 27 5.92 -7.01 -2.71
C VAL A 27 4.91 -8.08 -2.31
N HIS A 28 4.67 -8.20 -1.01
CA HIS A 28 3.59 -8.98 -0.43
C HIS A 28 2.57 -8.02 0.18
N LEU A 29 1.39 -7.97 -0.40
CA LEU A 29 0.31 -7.08 -0.01
C LEU A 29 -0.81 -7.89 0.64
N LEU A 30 -1.37 -7.35 1.71
CA LEU A 30 -2.65 -7.80 2.26
C LEU A 30 -3.68 -6.72 1.97
N VAL A 31 -4.77 -7.08 1.33
CA VAL A 31 -5.82 -6.16 0.86
C VAL A 31 -7.13 -6.57 1.50
N ASP A 32 -7.88 -5.61 2.03
CA ASP A 32 -9.25 -5.81 2.49
C ASP A 32 -10.22 -5.43 1.36
N ASP A 33 -10.79 -6.44 0.71
CA ASP A 33 -11.78 -6.29 -0.36
C ASP A 33 -12.86 -7.35 -0.15
N GLU A 34 -13.85 -7.02 0.68
CA GLU A 34 -14.88 -7.96 1.19
C GLU A 34 -14.29 -9.18 1.94
N GLY A 35 -13.06 -9.03 2.42
CA GLY A 35 -12.26 -10.05 3.10
C GLY A 35 -10.76 -9.82 2.90
N LEU A 36 -9.94 -10.49 3.70
CA LEU A 36 -8.49 -10.39 3.63
C LEU A 36 -7.93 -11.20 2.45
N VAL A 37 -7.58 -10.50 1.38
CA VAL A 37 -6.98 -11.05 0.16
C VAL A 37 -5.47 -10.85 0.21
N ARG A 38 -4.71 -11.92 -0.05
CA ARG A 38 -3.26 -11.84 -0.21
C ARG A 38 -2.93 -11.66 -1.68
N ALA A 39 -2.15 -10.62 -1.98
CA ALA A 39 -1.63 -10.36 -3.31
C ALA A 39 -0.10 -10.26 -3.22
N GLU A 40 0.62 -10.86 -4.17
CA GLU A 40 2.07 -10.73 -4.23
C GLU A 40 2.55 -10.61 -5.67
N GLY A 41 3.59 -9.81 -5.89
CA GLY A 41 4.09 -9.57 -7.23
C GLY A 41 5.07 -8.42 -7.30
N PHE A 42 5.62 -8.19 -8.48
CA PHE A 42 6.41 -7.00 -8.77
C PHE A 42 5.46 -5.84 -9.10
N ILE A 43 5.78 -4.66 -8.59
CA ILE A 43 5.03 -3.45 -8.93
C ILE A 43 5.41 -3.06 -10.35
N LYS A 44 4.39 -2.93 -11.20
CA LYS A 44 4.54 -2.46 -12.57
C LYS A 44 4.42 -0.95 -12.67
N THR A 45 3.44 -0.39 -11.97
CA THR A 45 3.26 1.06 -11.88
C THR A 45 2.47 1.44 -10.63
N ILE A 46 2.70 2.65 -10.15
CA ILE A 46 1.98 3.25 -9.03
C ILE A 46 1.30 4.50 -9.56
N ILE A 47 -0.03 4.52 -9.51
CA ILE A 47 -0.87 5.62 -9.95
C ILE A 47 -1.31 6.38 -8.70
N THR A 48 -0.73 7.55 -8.48
CA THR A 48 -1.16 8.49 -7.45
C THR A 48 -2.09 9.53 -8.04
N ASP A 49 -3.38 9.43 -7.72
CA ASP A 49 -4.37 10.48 -8.00
C ASP A 49 -4.72 11.23 -6.70
N THR A 50 -5.24 12.45 -6.83
CA THR A 50 -5.55 13.36 -5.71
C THR A 50 -6.52 12.74 -4.70
N ALA A 51 -7.37 11.81 -5.15
CA ALA A 51 -8.34 11.12 -4.29
C ALA A 51 -8.07 9.62 -4.14
N ASN A 52 -7.40 8.99 -5.10
CA ASN A 52 -7.23 7.54 -5.12
C ASN A 52 -5.84 7.15 -5.58
N SER A 53 -5.20 6.30 -4.78
CA SER A 53 -3.90 5.72 -5.09
C SER A 53 -4.07 4.26 -5.47
N ILE A 54 -3.54 3.86 -6.62
CA ILE A 54 -3.67 2.50 -7.16
C ILE A 54 -2.29 1.94 -7.50
N VAL A 55 -2.02 0.71 -7.06
CA VAL A 55 -0.83 -0.06 -7.43
C VAL A 55 -1.23 -1.09 -8.48
N GLU A 56 -0.56 -1.09 -9.62
CA GLU A 56 -0.67 -2.17 -10.61
C GLU A 56 0.54 -3.11 -10.46
N LEU A 57 0.26 -4.40 -10.26
CA LEU A 57 1.27 -5.45 -10.28
C LEU A 57 1.53 -5.93 -11.72
N GLU A 58 2.68 -6.52 -11.98
CA GLU A 58 3.03 -7.04 -13.32
C GLU A 58 2.03 -8.08 -13.87
N GLY A 59 1.27 -8.75 -13.01
CA GLY A 59 0.18 -9.65 -13.40
C GLY A 59 -1.10 -8.96 -13.89
N GLY A 60 -1.12 -7.62 -13.99
CA GLY A 60 -2.30 -6.84 -14.38
C GLY A 60 -3.30 -6.61 -13.23
N MET A 61 -2.98 -7.08 -12.02
CA MET A 61 -3.79 -6.85 -10.82
C MET A 61 -3.64 -5.40 -10.35
N LYS A 62 -4.77 -4.72 -10.18
CA LYS A 62 -4.84 -3.33 -9.68
C LYS A 62 -5.40 -3.33 -8.26
N ILE A 63 -4.67 -2.71 -7.34
CA ILE A 63 -4.99 -2.71 -5.92
C ILE A 63 -5.05 -1.25 -5.45
N GLU A 64 -6.16 -0.87 -4.84
CA GLU A 64 -6.28 0.46 -4.25
C GLU A 64 -5.48 0.51 -2.94
N VAL A 65 -4.59 1.49 -2.81
CA VAL A 65 -3.71 1.63 -1.62
C VAL A 65 -4.51 1.81 -0.34
N ARG A 66 -5.68 2.45 -0.41
CA ARG A 66 -6.61 2.60 0.72
C ARG A 66 -7.15 1.27 1.25
N LYS A 67 -7.14 0.21 0.43
CA LYS A 67 -7.57 -1.14 0.80
C LYS A 67 -6.40 -2.00 1.29
N ILE A 68 -5.16 -1.53 1.15
CA ILE A 68 -3.99 -2.26 1.62
C ILE A 68 -3.93 -2.15 3.15
N VAL A 69 -3.93 -3.31 3.81
CA VAL A 69 -3.82 -3.44 5.26
C VAL A 69 -2.37 -3.71 5.67
N ALA A 70 -1.59 -4.37 4.81
CA ALA A 70 -0.17 -4.65 5.06
C ALA A 70 0.67 -4.68 3.79
N VAL A 71 1.95 -4.28 3.91
CA VAL A 71 2.97 -4.34 2.86
C VAL A 71 4.21 -5.04 3.41
N ASN A 72 4.65 -6.13 2.78
CA ASN A 72 5.79 -6.95 3.19
C ASN A 72 5.74 -7.42 4.66
N GLY A 73 4.53 -7.67 5.17
CA GLY A 73 4.32 -8.03 6.58
C GLY A 73 4.40 -6.85 7.56
N LEU A 74 4.58 -5.62 7.06
CA LEU A 74 4.43 -4.39 7.83
C LEU A 74 2.95 -3.99 7.81
N PHE A 75 2.35 -3.96 8.98
CA PHE A 75 0.97 -3.52 9.19
C PHE A 75 0.95 -2.03 9.52
N LEU A 76 -0.18 -1.40 9.27
CA LEU A 76 -0.40 -0.03 9.72
C LEU A 76 -0.26 0.07 11.24
N PRO A 77 0.35 1.13 11.78
CA PRO A 77 0.47 1.33 13.23
C PRO A 77 -0.89 1.48 13.92
N GLU A 78 -1.94 1.91 13.19
CA GLU A 78 -3.34 1.90 13.64
C GLU A 78 -3.93 0.49 13.89
N TYR A 79 -3.24 -0.57 13.44
CA TYR A 79 -3.53 -1.96 13.80
C TYR A 79 -2.55 -2.52 14.86
N GLY A 80 -1.61 -1.71 15.36
CA GLY A 80 -0.55 -2.10 16.29
C GLY A 80 -0.85 -1.89 17.78
N GLU A 81 -1.99 -1.32 18.14
CA GLU A 81 -2.41 -1.15 19.53
C GLU A 81 -3.43 -2.26 19.90
N CYS A 82 -2.91 -3.37 20.42
CA CYS A 82 -3.66 -4.32 21.23
C CYS A 82 -3.24 -4.17 22.70
#